data_AF-A0A970DS42-F1
#
_entry.id   AF-A0A970DS42-F1
#
_cell.length_a   1.000
_cell.length_b   1.000
_cell.length_c   1.000
_cell.angle_alpha   90.00
_cell.angle_beta   90.00
_cell.angle_gamma   90.00
#
_symmetry.space_group_name_H-M   'P 1'
#
loop_
_entity.id
_entity.type
_entity.pdbx_description
1 polymer ?
#
loop_
_entity_poly.entity_id
_entity_poly.type
_entity_poly.pdbx_seq_one_letter_code
_entity_poly.pdbx_strand_id
1 'polypeptide(L)'
;MRISIAIDGPAGAGKSTIAKKIANKLGIMYINTGLMYRAITLKALEKNISPDDIEGLISLTDSIEMYFENNNIYINGEDLTSQLNTQEINKSV
;
A
#
# COMPACT_ATOMS: atom_id res chain seq x y z
N MET A 1 -13.03 22.53 -3.13
CA MET A 1 -11.83 22.31 -2.30
C MET A 1 -11.48 20.83 -2.34
N ARG A 2 -10.21 20.46 -2.56
CA ARG A 2 -9.73 19.08 -2.34
C ARG A 2 -9.12 19.04 -0.94
N ILE A 3 -9.55 18.08 -0.12
CA ILE A 3 -9.09 17.93 1.27
C ILE A 3 -8.29 16.63 1.36
N SER A 4 -7.11 16.70 1.97
CA SER A 4 -6.26 15.54 2.28
C SER A 4 -6.03 15.48 3.78
N ILE A 5 -6.18 14.29 4.37
CA ILE A 5 -6.07 14.07 5.82
C ILE A 5 -5.05 12.94 6.07
N ALA A 6 -3.96 13.26 6.77
CA ALA A 6 -3.00 12.27 7.26
C ALA A 6 -3.41 11.80 8.67
N ILE A 7 -3.26 10.50 8.95
CA ILE A 7 -3.62 9.88 10.24
C ILE A 7 -2.49 8.92 10.67
N ASP A 8 -1.67 9.38 11.60
CA ASP A 8 -0.48 8.68 12.09
C ASP A 8 -0.60 8.27 13.57
N GLY A 9 0.26 7.34 14.01
CA GLY A 9 0.26 6.79 15.37
C GLY A 9 0.72 5.33 15.42
N PRO A 10 0.86 4.72 16.61
CA PRO A 10 1.44 3.38 16.76
C PRO A 10 0.55 2.27 16.19
N ALA A 11 1.13 1.09 15.94
CA ALA A 11 0.39 -0.10 15.57
C ALA A 11 -0.69 -0.42 16.64
N GLY A 12 -1.86 -0.88 16.21
CA GLY A 12 -2.97 -1.19 17.12
C GLY A 12 -3.79 0.02 17.61
N ALA A 13 -3.41 1.27 17.33
CA ALA A 13 -4.14 2.47 17.78
C ALA A 13 -5.50 2.71 17.09
N GLY A 14 -5.96 1.82 16.21
CA GLY A 14 -7.24 1.97 15.50
C GLY A 14 -7.25 2.95 14.32
N LYS A 15 -6.07 3.40 13.86
CA LYS A 15 -5.90 4.38 12.75
C LYS A 15 -6.70 4.04 11.50
N SER A 16 -6.56 2.83 10.97
CA SER A 16 -7.29 2.42 9.76
C SER A 16 -8.80 2.40 9.97
N THR A 17 -9.27 2.07 11.19
CA THR A 17 -10.69 2.08 11.52
C THR A 17 -11.25 3.50 11.52
N ILE A 18 -10.56 4.46 12.16
CA ILE A 18 -11.02 5.85 12.20
C ILE A 18 -10.89 6.53 10.83
N ALA A 19 -9.81 6.25 10.09
CA ALA A 19 -9.59 6.77 8.75
C ALA A 19 -10.71 6.37 7.78
N LYS A 20 -11.12 5.09 7.78
CA LYS A 20 -12.26 4.62 6.98
C LYS A 20 -13.57 5.32 7.35
N LYS A 21 -13.83 5.54 8.64
CA LYS A 21 -15.02 6.26 9.11
C LYS A 21 -15.04 7.72 8.66
N ILE A 22 -13.90 8.41 8.76
CA ILE A 22 -13.75 9.80 8.30
C ILE A 22 -13.94 9.88 6.79
N ALA A 23 -13.29 9.00 6.03
CA ALA A 23 -13.40 8.92 4.57
C ALA A 23 -14.86 8.75 4.12
N ASN A 24 -15.58 7.79 4.72
CA ASN A 24 -17.00 7.55 4.45
C ASN A 24 -17.87 8.76 4.79
N LYS A 25 -17.61 9.42 5.92
CA LYS A 25 -18.40 10.60 6.35
C LYS A 25 -18.20 11.80 5.43
N LEU A 26 -16.99 11.96 4.88
CA LEU A 26 -16.63 13.10 4.03
C LEU A 26 -16.77 12.80 2.53
N GLY A 27 -17.08 11.56 2.14
CA GLY A 27 -17.15 11.16 0.73
C GLY A 27 -15.79 11.26 0.02
N ILE A 28 -14.69 11.02 0.73
CA ILE A 28 -13.32 11.06 0.18
C ILE A 28 -12.70 9.67 0.15
N MET A 29 -11.69 9.49 -0.68
CA MET A 29 -10.95 8.23 -0.79
C MET A 29 -10.14 7.95 0.49
N TYR A 30 -10.20 6.71 0.98
CA TYR A 30 -9.31 6.17 1.99
C TYR A 30 -8.08 5.54 1.30
N ILE A 31 -6.90 5.99 1.69
CA ILE A 31 -5.62 5.46 1.18
C ILE A 31 -4.90 4.75 2.34
N ASN A 32 -4.54 3.48 2.14
CA ASN A 32 -3.65 2.75 3.02
C ASN A 32 -2.26 2.67 2.40
N THR A 33 -1.39 3.62 2.74
CA THR A 33 -0.01 3.67 2.22
C THR A 33 0.80 2.42 2.54
N GLY A 34 0.45 1.70 3.61
CA GLY A 34 1.06 0.40 3.90
C GLY A 34 0.86 -0.65 2.81
N LEU A 35 -0.14 -0.50 1.94
CA LEU A 35 -0.30 -1.38 0.78
C LEU A 35 0.77 -1.12 -0.30
N MET A 36 1.29 0.11 -0.39
CA MET A 36 2.35 0.46 -1.35
C MET A 36 3.66 -0.26 -1.01
N TYR A 37 4.06 -0.25 0.27
CA TYR A 37 5.26 -0.98 0.71
C TYR A 37 5.13 -2.48 0.47
N ARG A 38 3.97 -3.06 0.83
CA ARG A 38 3.67 -4.48 0.58
C ARG A 38 3.67 -4.83 -0.89
N ALA A 39 3.22 -3.93 -1.75
CA ALA A 39 3.25 -4.08 -3.20
C ALA A 39 4.69 -4.23 -3.71
N ILE A 40 5.62 -3.39 -3.23
CA ILE A 40 7.05 -3.53 -3.55
C ILE A 40 7.60 -4.85 -3.01
N THR A 41 7.30 -5.19 -1.74
CA THR A 41 7.70 -6.46 -1.13
C THR A 41 7.26 -7.66 -1.96
N LEU A 42 5.99 -7.73 -2.37
CA LEU A 42 5.46 -8.79 -3.23
C LEU A 42 6.26 -8.89 -4.54
N LYS A 43 6.46 -7.76 -5.23
CA LYS A 43 7.18 -7.75 -6.51
C LYS A 43 8.67 -8.05 -6.38
N ALA A 44 9.29 -7.68 -5.27
CA ALA A 44 10.67 -8.05 -4.96
C ALA A 44 10.79 -9.56 -4.72
N LEU A 45 9.87 -10.15 -3.95
CA LEU A 45 9.82 -11.61 -3.71
C LEU A 45 9.60 -12.39 -5.01
N GLU A 46 8.66 -11.96 -5.87
CA GLU A 46 8.43 -12.59 -7.18
C GLU A 46 9.68 -12.58 -8.08
N LYS A 47 10.52 -11.53 -7.96
CA LYS A 47 11.74 -11.34 -8.75
C LYS A 47 13.02 -11.81 -8.04
N ASN A 48 12.91 -12.36 -6.82
CA ASN A 48 14.04 -12.73 -5.97
C ASN A 48 15.04 -11.59 -5.71
N ILE A 49 14.55 -10.35 -5.59
CA ILE A 49 15.36 -9.18 -5.24
C ILE A 49 15.51 -9.13 -3.72
N SER A 50 16.76 -9.05 -3.24
CA SER A 50 17.06 -8.96 -1.80
C SER A 50 16.59 -7.61 -1.23
N PRO A 51 16.10 -7.56 0.03
CA PRO A 51 15.85 -6.28 0.71
C PRO A 51 17.11 -5.41 0.86
N ASP A 52 18.30 -6.03 0.83
CA ASP A 52 19.58 -5.32 0.89
C ASP A 52 20.05 -4.80 -0.49
N ASP A 53 19.39 -5.20 -1.59
CA ASP A 53 19.68 -4.74 -2.94
C ASP A 53 18.91 -3.45 -3.25
N ILE A 54 19.43 -2.33 -2.73
CA ILE A 54 18.80 -1.01 -2.87
C ILE A 54 18.64 -0.60 -4.34
N GLU A 55 19.64 -0.84 -5.19
CA GLU A 55 19.57 -0.48 -6.61
C GLU A 55 18.55 -1.32 -7.36
N GLY A 56 18.47 -2.63 -7.05
CA GLY A 56 17.45 -3.52 -7.56
C GLY A 56 16.03 -3.11 -7.14
N LEU A 57 15.85 -2.69 -5.88
CA LEU A 57 14.56 -2.19 -5.38
C LEU A 57 14.16 -0.86 -6.04
N ILE A 58 15.09 0.07 -6.25
CA ILE A 58 14.83 1.33 -6.97
C ILE A 58 14.42 1.03 -8.41
N SER A 59 15.18 0.18 -9.10
CA SER A 59 14.87 -0.21 -10.48
C SER A 59 13.51 -0.91 -10.58
N LEU A 60 13.16 -1.71 -9.56
CA LEU A 60 11.85 -2.32 -9.45
C LEU A 60 10.74 -1.26 -9.30
N THR A 61 10.92 -0.30 -8.39
CA THR A 61 9.92 0.76 -8.17
C THR A 61 9.70 1.61 -9.43
N ASP A 62 10.74 1.86 -10.22
CA ASP A 62 10.63 2.61 -11.47
C ASP A 62 9.93 1.81 -12.59
N SER A 63 9.96 0.49 -12.49
CA SER A 63 9.39 -0.42 -13.50
C SER A 63 7.90 -0.72 -13.34
N ILE A 64 7.29 -0.30 -12.22
CA ILE A 64 5.90 -0.62 -11.91
C ILE A 64 5.01 0.61 -12.00
N GLU A 65 3.82 0.44 -12.56
CA GLU A 65 2.75 1.42 -12.44
C GLU A 65 1.91 1.07 -11.21
N MET A 66 1.80 2.01 -10.26
CA MET A 66 1.02 1.84 -9.03
C MET A 66 0.06 3.00 -8.85
N TYR A 67 -1.23 2.70 -8.67
CA TYR A 67 -2.25 3.71 -8.42
C TYR A 67 -3.34 3.20 -7.49
N PHE A 68 -4.06 4.14 -6.88
CA PHE A 68 -5.26 3.84 -6.11
C PHE A 68 -6.50 4.21 -6.90
N GLU A 69 -7.50 3.33 -6.88
CA GLU A 69 -8.83 3.57 -7.44
C GLU A 69 -9.88 2.99 -6.50
N ASN A 70 -10.90 3.77 -6.13
CA ASN A 70 -11.99 3.35 -5.25
C ASN A 70 -11.53 2.70 -3.92
N ASN A 71 -10.43 3.18 -3.33
CA ASN A 71 -9.74 2.66 -2.13
C ASN A 71 -8.90 1.37 -2.33
N ASN A 72 -8.92 0.79 -3.53
CA ASN A 72 -8.12 -0.37 -3.90
C ASN A 72 -6.79 0.08 -4.51
N ILE A 73 -5.77 -0.76 -4.39
CA ILE A 73 -4.46 -0.55 -5.00
C ILE A 73 -4.31 -1.45 -6.23
N TYR A 74 -3.84 -0.84 -7.30
CA TYR A 74 -3.57 -1.52 -8.56
C TYR A 74 -2.07 -1.49 -8.84
N ILE A 75 -1.54 -2.59 -9.37
CA ILE A 75 -0.16 -2.69 -9.87
C ILE A 75 -0.23 -3.19 -11.31
N ASN A 76 0.33 -2.43 -12.25
CA ASN A 76 0.34 -2.74 -13.68
C ASN A 76 -1.08 -3.09 -14.22
N GLY A 77 -2.10 -2.41 -13.71
CA GLY A 77 -3.50 -2.62 -14.09
C GLY A 77 -4.25 -3.72 -13.32
N GLU A 78 -3.60 -4.47 -12.44
CA GLU A 78 -4.23 -5.56 -11.66
C GLU A 78 -4.58 -5.12 -10.23
N ASP A 79 -5.80 -5.40 -9.75
CA ASP A 79 -6.20 -5.16 -8.36
C ASP A 79 -5.54 -6.21 -7.44
N LEU A 80 -4.51 -5.80 -6.70
CA LEU A 80 -3.79 -6.68 -5.77
C LEU A 80 -4.18 -6.46 -4.31
N THR A 81 -5.23 -5.68 -4.03
CA THR A 81 -5.60 -5.26 -2.66
C THR A 81 -5.75 -6.43 -1.69
N SER A 82 -6.36 -7.54 -2.13
CA SER A 82 -6.59 -8.72 -1.30
C SER A 82 -5.29 -9.51 -1.01
N GLN A 83 -4.47 -9.74 -2.03
CA GLN A 83 -3.17 -10.41 -1.90
C GLN A 83 -2.24 -9.68 -0.93
N LEU A 84 -2.24 -8.35 -0.98
CA LEU A 84 -1.37 -7.54 -0.14
C LEU A 84 -1.78 -7.52 1.34
N ASN A 85 -2.98 -7.99 1.70
CA ASN A 85 -3.38 -8.10 3.11
C ASN A 85 -3.05 -9.46 3.74
N THR A 86 -2.39 -10.35 3.02
CA THR A 86 -2.01 -11.68 3.52
C THR A 86 -0.97 -11.59 4.65
N GLN A 87 -1.00 -12.54 5.57
CA GLN A 87 -0.02 -12.62 6.67
C GLN A 87 1.41 -12.85 6.19
N GLU A 88 1.56 -13.55 5.07
CA GLU A 88 2.84 -13.79 4.42
C GLU A 88 3.52 -12.47 4.05
N ILE A 89 2.85 -11.64 3.24
CA ILE A 89 3.40 -10.34 2.82
C ILE A 89 3.58 -9.41 4.02
N ASN A 90 2.65 -9.40 4.98
CA ASN A 90 2.77 -8.59 6.19
C ASN A 90 4.06 -8.86 7.00
N LYS A 91 4.58 -10.10 6.99
CA LYS A 91 5.80 -10.47 7.72
C LYS A 91 7.09 -10.19 6.95
N SER A 92 6.98 -9.89 5.66
CA SER A 92 8.11 -9.66 4.76
C SER A 92 8.36 -8.17 4.48
N VAL A 93 7.57 -7.28 5.09
CA VAL A 93 7.78 -5.82 5.07
C VAL A 93 8.73 -5.40 6.17
#